data_AF-A0A6S7IMX3-F1
#
_entry.id   AF-A0A6S7IMX3-F1
#
_cell.length_a   1.000
_cell.length_b   1.000
_cell.length_c   1.000
_cell.angle_alpha   90.00
_cell.angle_beta   90.00
_cell.angle_gamma   90.00
#
_symmetry.space_group_name_H-M   'P 1'
#
loop_
_entity.id
_entity.type
_entity.pdbx_description
1 polymer ?
#
loop_
_entity_poly.entity_id
_entity_poly.type
_entity_poly.pdbx_seq_one_letter_code
_entity_poly.pdbx_strand_id
1 'polypeptide(L)'
;MALIQMVKSAGAATFEEMAGKYFDIITRVLSQNNCSCLDLVFDQYRAMSIKAAERQERGESLSMEIKIHNQNTPVPKQWNKFMSNPKNKQNLATFLCESLRTILKTQLHPRQNVFIAGGFKDGRETVSCIRGNSSSVSSLFSDQDEADTRLLLHAKHASNTRQRGVVQSPDTAVAVLCVAHFQNIGCRELWFQTGLKDKVRFIPIHSFITILPWSFALESLASIACMDRMRYNKCFFRYYCQKIAKTDDARHFLFCRKNKTSDNLPPKSDSLSHHIKRANFQTYIWKTALCPMQNLPSPDGLGWKLEDDVLLPVLMTKNSAPEGIAELTTCGCEKSKCLRNCSCKSSNLPCTEACACMADHESCSNPVNDVVDSSVLKSENDDPDI
;
A
#
# COMPACT_ATOMS: atom_id res chain seq x y z
N MET A 1 7.50 2.57 12.38
CA MET A 1 6.86 1.31 12.89
C MET A 1 7.61 0.02 12.58
N ALA A 2 8.38 -0.05 11.48
CA ALA A 2 9.12 -1.26 11.08
C ALA A 2 9.99 -1.86 12.20
N LEU A 3 10.82 -1.04 12.87
CA LEU A 3 11.66 -1.49 13.97
C LEU A 3 10.83 -2.14 15.09
N ILE A 4 9.68 -1.56 15.40
CA ILE A 4 8.79 -2.04 16.46
C ILE A 4 8.19 -3.41 16.11
N GLN A 5 7.83 -3.63 14.85
CA GLN A 5 7.30 -4.91 14.41
C GLN A 5 8.37 -6.00 14.42
N MET A 6 9.62 -5.63 14.12
CA MET A 6 10.77 -6.55 14.14
C MET A 6 11.18 -6.94 15.56
N VAL A 7 11.33 -5.95 16.45
CA VAL A 7 11.83 -6.13 17.81
C VAL A 7 10.71 -6.56 18.77
N LYS A 8 9.45 -6.24 18.43
CA LYS A 8 8.26 -6.45 19.26
C LYS A 8 8.43 -5.78 20.62
N SER A 9 8.12 -6.47 21.71
CA SER A 9 8.34 -5.98 23.07
C SER A 9 9.79 -5.98 23.52
N ALA A 10 10.74 -6.49 22.71
CA ALA A 10 12.11 -6.77 23.14
C ALA A 10 12.19 -7.68 24.39
N GLY A 11 11.15 -8.47 24.67
CA GLY A 11 11.04 -9.26 25.90
C GLY A 11 10.89 -8.41 27.17
N ALA A 12 10.49 -7.14 27.05
CA ALA A 12 10.22 -6.28 28.20
C ALA A 12 8.90 -6.65 28.89
N ALA A 13 8.88 -6.52 30.22
CA ALA A 13 7.70 -6.71 31.06
C ALA A 13 6.83 -5.44 31.10
N THR A 14 7.44 -4.25 31.11
CA THR A 14 6.76 -2.95 31.13
C THR A 14 7.12 -2.09 29.93
N PHE A 15 6.30 -1.08 29.63
CA PHE A 15 6.61 -0.12 28.56
C PHE A 15 7.86 0.72 28.87
N GLU A 16 8.17 1.01 30.14
CA GLU A 16 9.43 1.67 30.51
C GLU A 16 10.66 0.82 30.20
N GLU A 17 10.66 -0.45 30.60
CA GLU A 17 11.74 -1.38 30.26
C GLU A 17 11.86 -1.52 28.73
N MET A 18 10.73 -1.49 28.01
CA MET A 18 10.73 -1.45 26.56
C MET A 18 11.45 -0.19 26.06
N ALA A 19 11.12 1.01 26.54
CA ALA A 19 11.78 2.24 26.11
C ALA A 19 13.30 2.20 26.31
N GLY A 20 13.78 1.65 27.45
CA GLY A 20 15.20 1.42 27.71
C GLY A 20 15.85 0.48 26.69
N LYS A 21 15.22 -0.67 26.41
CA LYS A 21 15.74 -1.61 25.39
C LYS A 21 15.75 -0.99 23.99
N TYR A 22 14.74 -0.19 23.65
CA TYR A 22 14.73 0.53 22.37
C TYR A 22 15.86 1.56 22.32
N PHE A 23 16.10 2.29 23.42
CA PHE A 23 17.25 3.19 23.54
C PHE A 23 18.58 2.46 23.26
N ASP A 24 18.81 1.29 23.86
CA ASP A 24 20.03 0.51 23.61
C ASP A 24 20.15 0.09 22.13
N ILE A 25 19.05 -0.34 21.53
CA ILE A 25 19.01 -0.78 20.12
C ILE A 25 19.32 0.40 19.18
N ILE A 26 18.68 1.55 19.38
CA ILE A 26 18.86 2.73 18.51
C ILE A 26 20.23 3.39 18.72
N THR A 27 20.78 3.39 19.93
CA THR A 27 22.06 4.06 20.19
C THR A 27 23.25 3.19 19.81
N ARG A 28 23.06 1.88 19.61
CA ARG A 28 24.10 0.99 19.07
C ARG A 28 24.67 1.47 17.73
N VAL A 29 23.85 2.09 16.87
CA VAL A 29 24.36 2.67 15.62
C VAL A 29 25.18 3.93 15.85
N LEU A 30 24.96 4.66 16.94
CA LEU A 30 25.75 5.85 17.31
C LEU A 30 27.09 5.50 17.98
N SER A 31 27.21 4.32 18.58
CA SER A 31 28.48 3.80 19.10
C SER A 31 29.32 3.10 18.02
N GLN A 32 28.73 2.86 16.85
CA GLN A 32 29.37 2.20 15.71
C GLN A 32 29.57 3.20 14.55
N ASN A 33 30.48 2.87 13.62
CA ASN A 33 30.59 3.52 12.30
C ASN A 33 30.83 5.04 12.28
N ASN A 34 31.42 5.64 13.33
CA ASN A 34 31.59 7.10 13.46
C ASN A 34 30.28 7.89 13.25
N CYS A 35 29.13 7.30 13.57
CA CYS A 35 27.84 7.94 13.41
C CYS A 35 27.58 8.95 14.55
N SER A 36 27.48 10.24 14.21
CA SER A 36 27.17 11.30 15.18
C SER A 36 25.70 11.73 15.19
N CYS A 37 24.88 11.19 14.28
CA CYS A 37 23.50 11.61 14.08
C CYS A 37 22.58 10.45 13.73
N LEU A 38 21.42 10.40 14.37
CA LEU A 38 20.40 9.41 14.07
C LEU A 38 19.04 10.10 13.97
N ASP A 39 18.28 9.77 12.94
CA ASP A 39 16.93 10.29 12.73
C ASP A 39 15.93 9.13 12.85
N LEU A 40 15.07 9.18 13.87
CA LEU A 40 14.03 8.21 14.15
C LEU A 40 12.69 8.75 13.70
N VAL A 41 12.16 8.17 12.63
CA VAL A 41 10.92 8.62 11.99
C VAL A 41 9.81 7.60 12.22
N PHE A 42 8.69 8.08 12.76
CA PHE A 42 7.47 7.32 12.97
C PHE A 42 6.40 7.76 11.97
N ASP A 43 5.43 6.87 11.72
CA ASP A 43 4.21 7.22 11.01
C ASP A 43 3.39 8.19 11.87
N GLN A 44 2.74 9.15 11.23
CA GLN A 44 1.74 9.98 11.88
C GLN A 44 0.36 9.31 11.77
N TYR A 45 -0.38 9.29 12.87
CA TYR A 45 -1.73 8.72 12.93
C TYR A 45 -2.75 9.85 12.97
N ARG A 46 -3.28 10.21 11.78
CA ARG A 46 -4.38 11.18 11.63
C ARG A 46 -5.69 10.45 11.32
N ALA A 47 -6.81 11.05 11.74
CA ALA A 47 -8.15 10.55 11.40
C ALA A 47 -8.40 10.66 9.88
N MET A 48 -8.12 11.83 9.31
CA MET A 48 -8.23 12.11 7.88
C MET A 48 -6.93 11.79 7.17
N SER A 49 -6.78 10.53 6.72
CA SER A 49 -5.61 10.06 5.98
C SER A 49 -5.97 8.94 5.02
N ILE A 50 -5.40 8.95 3.80
CA ILE A 50 -5.54 7.83 2.86
C ILE A 50 -5.00 6.51 3.45
N LYS A 51 -4.04 6.59 4.38
CA LYS A 51 -3.52 5.40 5.07
C LYS A 51 -4.48 4.88 6.12
N ALA A 52 -5.23 5.75 6.81
CA ALA A 52 -6.30 5.30 7.71
C ALA A 52 -7.35 4.50 6.93
N ALA A 53 -7.76 5.02 5.76
CA ALA A 53 -8.69 4.35 4.85
C ALA A 53 -8.17 2.96 4.39
N GLU A 54 -6.91 2.89 3.94
CA GLU A 54 -6.30 1.61 3.54
C GLU A 54 -6.23 0.61 4.69
N ARG A 55 -5.88 1.08 5.89
CA ARG A 55 -5.72 0.26 7.09
C ARG A 55 -7.03 -0.38 7.51
N GLN A 56 -8.13 0.36 7.49
CA GLN A 56 -9.49 -0.17 7.75
C GLN A 56 -9.82 -1.33 6.78
N GLU A 57 -9.47 -1.17 5.50
CA GLU A 57 -9.62 -2.20 4.47
C GLU A 57 -8.73 -3.44 4.68
N ARG A 58 -7.66 -3.33 5.48
CA ARG A 58 -6.81 -4.48 5.85
C ARG A 58 -7.39 -5.33 6.98
N GLY A 59 -8.61 -5.04 7.42
CA GLY A 59 -9.26 -5.78 8.50
C GLY A 59 -8.67 -5.42 9.86
N GLU A 60 -8.39 -4.14 10.08
CA GLU A 60 -7.99 -3.69 11.41
C GLU A 60 -9.05 -4.07 12.44
N SER A 61 -8.58 -4.72 13.50
CA SER A 61 -9.44 -5.26 14.54
C SER A 61 -9.88 -4.12 15.46
N LEU A 62 -11.19 -4.04 15.75
CA LEU A 62 -11.78 -3.31 16.89
C LEU A 62 -11.35 -3.89 18.26
N SER A 63 -10.15 -4.49 18.34
CA SER A 63 -9.57 -4.93 19.60
C SER A 63 -9.47 -3.78 20.58
N MET A 64 -9.61 -4.06 21.88
CA MET A 64 -9.63 -3.02 22.91
C MET A 64 -8.41 -2.10 22.81
N GLU A 65 -8.68 -0.80 22.89
CA GLU A 65 -7.64 0.20 23.10
C GLU A 65 -6.98 -0.05 24.45
N ILE A 66 -5.65 -0.16 24.45
CA ILE A 66 -4.86 -0.20 25.68
C ILE A 66 -4.24 1.19 25.82
N LYS A 67 -4.72 1.93 26.82
CA LYS A 67 -4.13 3.21 27.20
C LYS A 67 -2.90 2.94 28.07
N ILE A 68 -1.77 3.50 27.66
CA ILE A 68 -0.53 3.44 28.44
C ILE A 68 -0.66 4.52 29.53
N HIS A 69 -1.23 4.16 30.67
CA HIS A 69 -1.54 5.10 31.75
C HIS A 69 -0.30 5.58 32.50
N ASN A 70 0.71 4.71 32.62
CA ASN A 70 1.95 5.00 33.34
C ASN A 70 3.13 4.14 32.83
N GLN A 71 4.35 4.49 33.25
CA GLN A 71 5.60 3.81 32.88
C GLN A 71 5.61 2.31 33.24
N ASN A 72 4.91 1.94 34.32
CA ASN A 72 4.79 0.57 34.82
C ASN A 72 3.69 -0.25 34.13
N THR A 73 3.01 0.30 33.11
CA THR A 73 1.96 -0.43 32.42
C THR A 73 2.55 -1.69 31.76
N PRO A 74 2.00 -2.89 32.04
CA PRO A 74 2.52 -4.14 31.48
C PRO A 74 2.41 -4.18 29.97
N VAL A 75 3.41 -4.76 29.32
CA VAL A 75 3.38 -4.97 27.87
C VAL A 75 2.36 -6.07 27.53
N PRO A 76 1.47 -5.86 26.53
CA PRO A 76 0.47 -6.86 26.16
C PRO A 76 1.10 -8.17 25.68
N LYS A 77 0.65 -9.30 26.25
CA LYS A 77 1.07 -10.64 25.82
C LYS A 77 0.68 -10.94 24.37
N GLN A 78 -0.51 -10.50 23.95
CA GLN A 78 -1.01 -10.65 22.58
C GLN A 78 -0.54 -9.51 21.67
N TRP A 79 0.79 -9.42 21.45
CA TRP A 79 1.42 -8.32 20.72
C TRP A 79 0.84 -8.06 19.32
N ASN A 80 0.61 -9.12 18.53
CA ASN A 80 0.08 -8.96 17.17
C ASN A 80 -1.33 -8.34 17.17
N LYS A 81 -2.17 -8.70 18.15
CA LYS A 81 -3.51 -8.12 18.31
C LYS A 81 -3.43 -6.67 18.75
N PHE A 82 -2.57 -6.37 19.73
CA PHE A 82 -2.29 -5.00 20.15
C PHE A 82 -1.84 -4.12 18.96
N MET A 83 -0.89 -4.62 18.17
CA MET A 83 -0.35 -3.94 16.99
C MET A 83 -1.31 -3.90 15.79
N SER A 84 -2.47 -4.55 15.84
CA SER A 84 -3.48 -4.46 14.78
C SER A 84 -4.39 -3.24 14.95
N ASN A 85 -4.48 -2.67 16.15
CA ASN A 85 -5.30 -1.48 16.42
C ASN A 85 -4.50 -0.18 16.16
N PRO A 86 -4.97 0.73 15.28
CA PRO A 86 -4.35 2.03 15.02
C PRO A 86 -4.07 2.87 16.25
N LYS A 87 -5.04 2.90 17.17
CA LYS A 87 -4.97 3.72 18.37
C LYS A 87 -3.87 3.23 19.30
N ASN A 88 -3.71 1.90 19.41
CA ASN A 88 -2.60 1.30 20.13
C ASN A 88 -1.25 1.65 19.50
N LYS A 89 -1.14 1.64 18.17
CA LYS A 89 0.08 2.07 17.46
C LYS A 89 0.39 3.54 17.73
N GLN A 90 -0.62 4.41 17.68
CA GLN A 90 -0.49 5.83 18.00
C GLN A 90 -0.04 6.03 19.45
N ASN A 91 -0.73 5.41 20.41
CA ASN A 91 -0.40 5.49 21.83
C ASN A 91 1.04 5.01 22.11
N LEU A 92 1.47 3.92 21.46
CA LEU A 92 2.83 3.41 21.57
C LEU A 92 3.86 4.37 20.95
N ALA A 93 3.59 4.93 19.77
CA ALA A 93 4.47 5.89 19.12
C ALA A 93 4.67 7.13 20.01
N THR A 94 3.59 7.70 20.54
CA THR A 94 3.64 8.84 21.46
C THR A 94 4.43 8.53 22.71
N PHE A 95 4.15 7.38 23.34
CA PHE A 95 4.88 6.96 24.53
C PHE A 95 6.39 6.82 24.25
N LEU A 96 6.77 6.10 23.19
CA LEU A 96 8.17 5.90 22.86
C LEU A 96 8.88 7.21 22.52
N CYS A 97 8.25 8.12 21.78
CA CYS A 97 8.85 9.41 21.47
C CYS A 97 9.12 10.24 22.74
N GLU A 98 8.19 10.31 23.68
CA GLU A 98 8.37 11.07 24.93
C GLU A 98 9.37 10.42 25.89
N SER A 99 9.32 9.08 26.02
CA SER A 99 10.29 8.33 26.82
C SER A 99 11.70 8.46 26.25
N LEU A 100 11.87 8.25 24.94
CA LEU A 100 13.17 8.37 24.28
C LEU A 100 13.70 9.80 24.35
N ARG A 101 12.86 10.83 24.15
CA ARG A 101 13.25 12.24 24.33
C ARG A 101 13.87 12.47 25.71
N THR A 102 13.33 11.84 26.75
CA THR A 102 13.83 11.98 28.13
C THR A 102 15.14 11.22 28.33
N ILE A 103 15.22 9.97 27.89
CA ILE A 103 16.40 9.12 28.03
C ILE A 103 17.59 9.67 27.20
N LEU A 104 17.34 10.14 25.98
CA LEU A 104 18.38 10.69 25.11
C LEU A 104 19.02 11.95 25.70
N LYS A 105 18.22 12.83 26.31
CA LYS A 105 18.76 14.02 27.00
C LYS A 105 19.76 13.66 28.09
N THR A 106 19.54 12.56 28.81
CA THR A 106 20.37 12.20 29.97
C THR A 106 21.57 11.34 29.57
N GLN A 107 21.40 10.45 28.59
CA GLN A 107 22.38 9.40 28.29
C GLN A 107 23.19 9.60 27.00
N LEU A 108 22.84 10.54 26.11
CA LEU A 108 23.61 10.77 24.89
C LEU A 108 25.03 11.28 25.17
N HIS A 109 25.97 10.90 24.31
CA HIS A 109 27.32 11.48 24.31
C HIS A 109 27.26 12.94 23.81
N PRO A 110 28.08 13.89 24.34
CA PRO A 110 28.02 15.31 23.97
C PRO A 110 28.15 15.64 22.46
N ARG A 111 28.71 14.71 21.67
CA ARG A 111 28.89 14.87 20.21
C ARG A 111 27.78 14.23 19.38
N GLN A 112 26.81 13.58 20.02
CA GLN A 112 25.72 12.89 19.35
C GLN A 112 24.47 13.78 19.31
N ASN A 113 23.73 13.67 18.22
CA ASN A 113 22.42 14.30 18.07
C ASN A 113 21.42 13.25 17.56
N VAL A 114 20.22 13.22 18.14
CA VAL A 114 19.15 12.33 17.69
C VAL A 114 17.91 13.13 17.38
N PHE A 115 17.38 13.00 16.17
CA PHE A 115 16.10 13.58 15.78
C PHE A 115 15.01 12.53 15.96
N ILE A 116 13.87 12.91 16.54
CA ILE A 116 12.67 12.08 16.64
C ILE A 116 11.54 12.82 15.94
N ALA A 117 10.75 12.12 15.13
CA ALA A 117 9.74 12.72 14.29
C ALA A 117 8.49 11.83 14.14
N GLY A 118 7.32 12.44 13.92
CA GLY A 118 6.08 11.75 13.52
C GLY A 118 5.25 11.17 14.66
N GLY A 119 5.90 10.70 15.72
CA GLY A 119 5.22 9.97 16.80
C GLY A 119 4.71 10.84 17.95
N PHE A 120 4.99 12.14 17.99
CA PHE A 120 4.52 13.01 19.08
C PHE A 120 3.02 13.28 19.02
N LYS A 121 2.47 13.91 20.08
CA LYS A 121 1.07 14.33 20.12
C LYS A 121 0.73 15.28 18.96
N ASP A 122 1.59 16.27 18.69
CA ASP A 122 1.62 16.92 17.38
C ASP A 122 2.58 16.12 16.49
N GLY A 123 2.03 15.22 15.68
CA GLY A 123 2.85 14.40 14.79
C GLY A 123 3.60 15.18 13.73
N ARG A 124 3.31 16.47 13.52
CA ARG A 124 4.08 17.32 12.61
C ARG A 124 5.43 17.74 13.20
N GLU A 125 5.54 17.70 14.52
CA GLU A 125 6.75 18.09 15.24
C GLU A 125 7.90 17.11 14.95
N THR A 126 9.10 17.69 14.87
CA THR A 126 10.37 16.98 14.93
C THR A 126 11.19 17.56 16.08
N VAL A 127 11.72 16.71 16.96
CA VAL A 127 12.53 17.13 18.12
C VAL A 127 13.97 16.69 17.92
N SER A 128 14.92 17.61 18.06
CA SER A 128 16.35 17.31 18.19
C SER A 128 16.68 17.09 19.66
N CYS A 129 17.34 15.99 19.97
CA CYS A 129 17.80 15.60 21.28
C CYS A 129 19.33 15.57 21.31
N ILE A 130 19.91 16.37 22.19
CA ILE A 130 21.33 16.38 22.51
C ILE A 130 21.50 16.17 24.03
N ARG A 131 22.73 15.90 24.48
CA ARG A 131 22.97 15.77 25.92
C ARG A 131 22.57 17.05 26.65
N GLY A 132 21.67 16.93 27.63
CA GLY A 132 21.16 18.00 28.46
C GLY A 132 20.02 18.83 27.86
N ASN A 133 19.67 18.67 26.58
CA ASN A 133 18.65 19.52 25.93
C ASN A 133 17.84 18.79 24.85
N SER A 134 16.58 19.20 24.67
CA SER A 134 15.74 18.78 23.54
C SER A 134 14.91 19.95 23.05
N SER A 135 14.93 20.24 21.75
CA SER A 135 14.19 21.36 21.16
C SER A 135 13.49 20.96 19.86
N SER A 136 12.37 21.62 19.58
CA SER A 136 11.66 21.49 18.31
C SER A 136 12.49 22.03 17.15
N VAL A 137 12.38 21.43 15.97
CA VAL A 137 13.15 21.76 14.77
C VAL A 137 12.19 22.21 13.67
N SER A 138 12.07 23.53 13.50
CA SER A 138 11.11 24.14 12.58
C SER A 138 11.33 23.76 11.11
N SER A 139 12.59 23.59 10.69
CA SER A 139 12.95 23.16 9.32
C SER A 139 12.52 21.72 8.99
N LEU A 140 12.19 20.91 10.01
CA LEU A 140 11.71 19.54 9.89
C LEU A 140 10.26 19.39 10.36
N PHE A 141 9.54 20.49 10.56
CA PHE A 141 8.11 20.46 10.79
C PHE A 141 7.42 19.99 9.51
N SER A 142 6.62 18.93 9.57
CA SER A 142 6.13 18.28 8.34
C SER A 142 4.71 17.74 8.46
N ASP A 143 3.92 17.89 7.40
CA ASP A 143 2.58 17.34 7.31
C ASP A 143 2.53 15.90 6.75
N GLN A 144 3.68 15.27 6.52
CA GLN A 144 3.76 13.92 5.95
C GLN A 144 3.26 12.85 6.93
N ASP A 145 2.32 12.02 6.46
CA ASP A 145 1.70 10.95 7.25
C ASP A 145 2.61 9.71 7.40
N GLU A 146 3.41 9.43 6.38
CA GLU A 146 4.16 8.19 6.18
C GLU A 146 5.63 8.35 6.57
N ALA A 147 6.14 7.43 7.39
CA ALA A 147 7.55 7.45 7.76
C ALA A 147 8.46 7.28 6.53
N ASP A 148 8.00 6.53 5.55
CA ASP A 148 8.69 6.24 4.30
C ASP A 148 9.01 7.51 3.52
N THR A 149 8.06 8.43 3.27
CA THR A 149 8.39 9.72 2.63
C THR A 149 9.18 10.63 3.56
N ARG A 150 8.85 10.65 4.86
CA ARG A 150 9.47 11.58 5.82
C ARG A 150 10.94 11.24 6.07
N LEU A 151 11.34 9.98 5.93
CA LEU A 151 12.75 9.58 5.90
C LEU A 151 13.55 10.32 4.81
N LEU A 152 12.97 10.59 3.64
CA LEU A 152 13.66 11.30 2.55
C LEU A 152 13.83 12.79 2.88
N LEU A 153 12.82 13.41 3.49
CA LEU A 153 12.92 14.78 4.02
C LEU A 153 14.06 14.89 5.05
N HIS A 154 14.15 13.94 5.98
CA HIS A 154 15.22 13.89 6.97
C HIS A 154 16.60 13.63 6.32
N ALA A 155 16.68 12.75 5.32
CA ALA A 155 17.90 12.54 4.55
C ALA A 155 18.35 13.83 3.84
N LYS A 156 17.42 14.60 3.27
CA LYS A 156 17.70 15.92 2.69
C LYS A 156 18.21 16.89 3.73
N HIS A 157 17.56 16.99 4.89
CA HIS A 157 18.02 17.86 5.97
C HIS A 157 19.43 17.49 6.46
N ALA A 158 19.70 16.20 6.66
CA ALA A 158 21.00 15.71 7.08
C ALA A 158 22.10 16.02 6.05
N SER A 159 21.78 15.97 4.75
CA SER A 159 22.73 16.25 3.66
C SER A 159 23.38 17.63 3.73
N ASN A 160 22.70 18.62 4.33
CA ASN A 160 23.22 19.97 4.50
C ASN A 160 24.51 20.03 5.34
N THR A 161 24.74 19.02 6.18
CA THR A 161 25.89 18.94 7.08
C THR A 161 26.70 17.66 6.91
N ARG A 162 26.16 16.66 6.21
CA ARG A 162 26.73 15.31 6.12
C ARG A 162 26.77 14.83 4.68
N GLN A 163 27.93 14.34 4.26
CA GLN A 163 28.15 13.87 2.90
C GLN A 163 27.74 12.41 2.68
N ARG A 164 27.66 11.62 3.75
CA ARG A 164 27.28 10.20 3.73
C ARG A 164 26.07 9.97 4.63
N GLY A 165 25.04 9.33 4.10
CA GLY A 165 23.83 8.96 4.81
C GLY A 165 23.45 7.50 4.61
N VAL A 166 22.79 6.92 5.61
CA VAL A 166 22.21 5.57 5.54
C VAL A 166 20.72 5.68 5.85
N VAL A 167 19.87 5.25 4.92
CA VAL A 167 18.43 5.11 5.14
C VAL A 167 18.15 3.64 5.42
N GLN A 168 17.67 3.33 6.62
CA GLN A 168 17.34 1.97 7.01
C GLN A 168 15.83 1.73 6.90
N SER A 169 15.41 0.80 6.04
CA SER A 169 14.02 0.37 5.95
C SER A 169 13.91 -1.06 5.42
N PRO A 170 12.95 -1.87 5.90
CA PRO A 170 12.62 -3.14 5.26
C PRO A 170 11.77 -2.95 3.99
N ASP A 171 11.22 -1.76 3.78
CA ASP A 171 10.28 -1.48 2.69
C ASP A 171 11.01 -1.15 1.38
N THR A 172 10.62 -1.84 0.31
CA THR A 172 11.17 -1.61 -1.03
C THR A 172 10.73 -0.27 -1.62
N ALA A 173 9.55 0.24 -1.25
CA ALA A 173 9.11 1.57 -1.66
C ALA A 173 10.08 2.66 -1.20
N VAL A 174 10.66 2.55 0.00
CA VAL A 174 11.68 3.48 0.50
C VAL A 174 12.97 3.40 -0.33
N ALA A 175 13.39 2.21 -0.75
CA ALA A 175 14.56 2.05 -1.62
C ALA A 175 14.36 2.77 -2.95
N VAL A 176 13.17 2.62 -3.53
CA VAL A 176 12.77 3.30 -4.77
C VAL A 176 12.74 4.81 -4.57
N LEU A 177 12.15 5.30 -3.48
CA LEU A 177 12.16 6.72 -3.14
C LEU A 177 13.59 7.25 -2.98
N CYS A 178 14.51 6.47 -2.39
CA CYS A 178 15.91 6.87 -2.29
C CYS A 178 16.54 7.05 -3.68
N VAL A 179 16.32 6.12 -4.61
CA VAL A 179 16.81 6.24 -5.99
C VAL A 179 16.18 7.45 -6.68
N ALA A 180 14.85 7.58 -6.57
CA ALA A 180 14.06 8.61 -7.22
C ALA A 180 14.24 10.01 -6.63
N HIS A 181 14.87 10.15 -5.45
CA HIS A 181 15.15 11.44 -4.81
C HIS A 181 16.63 11.74 -4.59
N PHE A 182 17.54 10.80 -4.90
CA PHE A 182 18.97 10.92 -4.60
C PHE A 182 19.61 12.25 -5.04
N GLN A 183 19.41 12.66 -6.31
CA GLN A 183 19.97 13.90 -6.83
C GLN A 183 19.48 15.13 -6.06
N ASN A 184 18.19 15.14 -5.72
CA ASN A 184 17.58 16.23 -4.98
C ASN A 184 17.93 16.21 -3.49
N ILE A 185 18.24 15.05 -2.90
CA ILE A 185 18.80 14.94 -1.54
C ILE A 185 20.13 15.68 -1.50
N GLY A 186 21.03 15.46 -2.45
CA GLY A 186 22.27 16.24 -2.55
C GLY A 186 23.37 15.82 -1.57
N CYS A 187 23.33 14.59 -1.04
CA CYS A 187 24.47 13.98 -0.36
C CYS A 187 25.38 13.26 -1.36
N ARG A 188 26.68 13.15 -1.06
CA ARG A 188 27.66 12.44 -1.91
C ARG A 188 27.39 10.94 -1.97
N GLU A 189 27.07 10.35 -0.83
CA GLU A 189 26.82 8.91 -0.71
C GLU A 189 25.56 8.63 0.08
N LEU A 190 24.58 8.02 -0.57
CA LEU A 190 23.40 7.47 0.08
C LEU A 190 23.46 5.94 0.02
N TRP A 191 23.25 5.31 1.17
CA TRP A 191 23.18 3.86 1.31
C TRP A 191 21.79 3.48 1.81
N PHE A 192 21.20 2.45 1.21
CA PHE A 192 19.96 1.87 1.69
C PHE A 192 20.27 0.57 2.43
N GLN A 193 19.91 0.53 3.71
CA GLN A 193 20.12 -0.63 4.56
C GLN A 193 18.82 -1.41 4.73
N THR A 194 18.85 -2.70 4.38
CA THR A 194 17.69 -3.60 4.50
C THR A 194 18.09 -5.00 4.97
N GLY A 195 17.11 -5.81 5.34
CA GLY A 195 17.33 -7.16 5.88
C GLY A 195 17.49 -7.21 7.40
N LEU A 196 17.57 -8.42 7.93
CA LEU A 196 17.54 -8.71 9.36
C LEU A 196 18.74 -9.56 9.77
N LYS A 197 19.30 -9.28 10.95
CA LYS A 197 20.40 -10.04 11.58
C LYS A 197 21.55 -10.27 10.58
N ASP A 198 21.83 -11.53 10.24
CA ASP A 198 22.96 -11.93 9.40
C ASP A 198 22.71 -11.69 7.90
N LYS A 199 21.49 -11.25 7.53
CA LYS A 199 21.09 -10.92 6.15
C LYS A 199 20.98 -9.41 5.91
N VAL A 200 21.62 -8.59 6.75
CA VAL A 200 21.70 -7.15 6.54
C VAL A 200 22.51 -6.87 5.28
N ARG A 201 21.94 -6.05 4.40
CA ARG A 201 22.53 -5.65 3.12
C ARG A 201 22.56 -4.13 3.05
N PHE A 202 23.67 -3.63 2.53
CA PHE A 202 23.86 -2.21 2.20
C PHE A 202 23.85 -2.07 0.68
N ILE A 203 22.90 -1.30 0.17
CA ILE A 203 22.72 -1.06 -1.25
C ILE A 203 23.19 0.39 -1.54
N PRO A 204 24.22 0.60 -2.37
CA PRO A 204 24.75 1.93 -2.65
C PRO A 204 23.85 2.67 -3.66
N ILE A 205 22.89 3.46 -3.17
CA ILE A 205 21.94 4.20 -4.01
C ILE A 205 22.67 5.15 -4.97
N HIS A 206 23.73 5.80 -4.50
CA HIS A 206 24.55 6.71 -5.29
C HIS A 206 25.21 6.04 -6.53
N SER A 207 25.37 4.71 -6.54
CA SER A 207 25.91 3.99 -7.70
C SER A 207 24.89 3.82 -8.84
N PHE A 208 23.58 3.87 -8.54
CA PHE A 208 22.52 3.65 -9.53
C PHE A 208 22.36 4.80 -10.53
N ILE A 209 22.87 5.99 -10.23
CA ILE A 209 22.79 7.16 -11.13
C ILE A 209 23.45 6.89 -12.48
N THR A 210 24.49 6.05 -12.48
CA THR A 210 25.22 5.70 -13.71
C THR A 210 24.48 4.66 -14.56
N ILE A 211 23.50 3.97 -13.99
CA ILE A 211 22.80 2.82 -14.58
C ILE A 211 21.37 3.19 -15.00
N LEU A 212 20.70 4.06 -14.23
CA LEU A 212 19.31 4.46 -14.44
C LEU A 212 19.22 5.98 -14.57
N PRO A 213 18.80 6.52 -15.72
CA PRO A 213 18.51 7.93 -15.87
C PRO A 213 17.47 8.38 -14.83
N TRP A 214 17.69 9.54 -14.22
CA TRP A 214 16.83 10.08 -13.17
C TRP A 214 15.35 10.21 -13.60
N SER A 215 15.10 10.65 -14.83
CA SER A 215 13.75 10.76 -15.39
C SER A 215 13.00 9.43 -15.31
N PHE A 216 13.71 8.33 -15.58
CA PHE A 216 13.14 6.97 -15.55
C PHE A 216 12.76 6.54 -14.13
N ALA A 217 13.56 6.90 -13.12
CA ALA A 217 13.24 6.57 -11.73
C ALA A 217 11.98 7.30 -11.23
N LEU A 218 11.83 8.58 -11.56
CA LEU A 218 10.64 9.36 -11.21
C LEU A 218 9.38 8.90 -11.96
N GLU A 219 9.51 8.52 -13.23
CA GLU A 219 8.41 7.96 -14.02
C GLU A 219 7.97 6.59 -13.49
N SER A 220 8.93 5.78 -13.03
CA SER A 220 8.67 4.45 -12.47
C SER A 220 7.91 4.48 -11.13
N LEU A 221 7.88 5.63 -10.43
CA LEU A 221 7.11 5.76 -9.18
C LEU A 221 5.63 5.43 -9.38
N ALA A 222 5.05 5.78 -10.52
CA ALA A 222 3.65 5.47 -10.83
C ALA A 222 3.40 3.96 -10.92
N SER A 223 4.29 3.24 -11.60
CA SER A 223 4.23 1.78 -11.72
C SER A 223 4.41 1.10 -10.36
N ILE A 224 5.31 1.61 -9.53
CA ILE A 224 5.62 1.03 -8.22
C ILE A 224 4.51 1.30 -7.22
N ALA A 225 3.95 2.52 -7.18
CA ALA A 225 2.77 2.83 -6.38
C ALA A 225 1.56 1.98 -6.80
N CYS A 226 1.42 1.72 -8.11
CA CYS A 226 0.40 0.82 -8.63
C CYS A 226 0.59 -0.61 -8.13
N MET A 227 1.81 -1.15 -8.15
CA MET A 227 2.12 -2.50 -7.66
C MET A 227 1.98 -2.63 -6.14
N ASP A 228 2.46 -1.66 -5.36
CA ASP A 228 2.39 -1.67 -3.89
C ASP A 228 0.93 -1.67 -3.38
N ARG A 229 0.04 -0.96 -4.09
CA ARG A 229 -1.39 -0.91 -3.75
C ARG A 229 -2.22 -2.01 -4.42
N MET A 230 -1.69 -2.78 -5.37
CA MET A 230 -2.42 -3.90 -5.99
C MET A 230 -2.50 -5.08 -5.03
N ARG A 231 -3.63 -5.19 -4.32
CA ARG A 231 -4.00 -6.39 -3.55
C ARG A 231 -4.60 -7.52 -4.38
N TYR A 232 -4.65 -7.38 -5.71
CA TYR A 232 -5.00 -8.48 -6.59
C TYR A 232 -3.81 -9.44 -6.68
N ASN A 233 -3.75 -10.34 -5.70
CA ASN A 233 -2.85 -11.48 -5.71
C ASN A 233 -2.92 -12.17 -7.08
N LYS A 234 -1.78 -12.18 -7.79
CA LYS A 234 -1.48 -12.95 -9.01
C LYS A 234 -2.12 -12.45 -10.31
N CYS A 235 -1.79 -11.23 -10.75
CA CYS A 235 -1.85 -10.93 -12.18
C CYS A 235 -0.66 -11.57 -12.89
N PHE A 236 -0.81 -12.83 -13.32
CA PHE A 236 0.08 -13.43 -14.31
C PHE A 236 -0.14 -12.73 -15.66
N PHE A 237 0.88 -12.07 -16.19
CA PHE A 237 0.90 -11.59 -17.57
C PHE A 237 1.01 -12.82 -18.50
N ARG A 238 -0.12 -13.38 -18.91
CA ARG A 238 -0.19 -14.45 -19.91
C ARG A 238 -0.54 -13.80 -21.24
N TYR A 239 0.32 -13.92 -22.25
CA TYR A 239 -0.02 -13.56 -23.62
C TYR A 239 -1.29 -14.33 -24.04
N TYR A 240 -2.37 -13.62 -24.33
CA TYR A 240 -3.51 -14.17 -25.05
C TYR A 240 -3.39 -13.69 -26.51
N CYS A 241 -3.30 -14.61 -27.46
CA CYS A 241 -3.17 -14.35 -28.90
C CYS A 241 -4.47 -13.79 -29.56
N GLN A 242 -5.32 -13.08 -28.82
CA GLN A 242 -6.57 -12.51 -29.34
C GLN A 242 -6.64 -11.00 -29.06
N LYS A 243 -7.22 -10.25 -30.01
CA LYS A 243 -7.48 -8.81 -29.92
C LYS A 243 -8.53 -8.52 -28.83
N ILE A 244 -8.13 -8.56 -27.57
CA ILE A 244 -8.97 -8.14 -26.45
C ILE A 244 -8.49 -6.76 -26.01
N ALA A 245 -9.31 -5.72 -26.19
CA ALA A 245 -8.92 -4.33 -25.97
C ALA A 245 -9.33 -3.79 -24.58
N LYS A 246 -10.41 -4.32 -23.97
CA LYS A 246 -10.95 -3.85 -22.69
C LYS A 246 -10.85 -4.92 -21.60
N THR A 247 -10.69 -4.48 -20.35
CA THR A 247 -10.55 -5.38 -19.20
C THR A 247 -11.81 -6.19 -18.94
N ASP A 248 -13.00 -5.61 -19.18
CA ASP A 248 -14.27 -6.32 -19.04
C ASP A 248 -14.43 -7.44 -20.06
N ASP A 249 -14.01 -7.23 -21.31
CA ASP A 249 -14.01 -8.26 -22.37
C ASP A 249 -13.06 -9.41 -22.00
N ALA A 250 -11.87 -9.09 -21.47
CA ALA A 250 -10.93 -10.09 -20.96
C ALA A 250 -11.51 -10.88 -19.78
N ARG A 251 -12.23 -10.18 -18.89
CA ARG A 251 -12.89 -10.79 -17.73
C ARG A 251 -14.00 -11.74 -18.17
N HIS A 252 -14.85 -11.30 -19.09
CA HIS A 252 -15.95 -12.07 -19.65
C HIS A 252 -15.45 -13.34 -20.35
N PHE A 253 -14.47 -13.18 -21.24
CA PHE A 253 -13.85 -14.28 -21.96
C PHE A 253 -13.24 -15.33 -21.01
N LEU A 254 -12.55 -14.90 -19.95
CA LEU A 254 -11.95 -15.79 -18.96
C LEU A 254 -12.97 -16.49 -18.05
N PHE A 255 -14.09 -15.82 -17.76
CA PHE A 255 -15.22 -16.41 -17.05
C PHE A 255 -15.83 -17.56 -17.86
N CYS A 256 -16.14 -17.29 -19.13
CA CYS A 256 -16.74 -18.25 -20.05
C CYS A 256 -15.87 -19.48 -20.33
N ARG A 257 -14.55 -19.32 -20.48
CA ARG A 257 -13.66 -20.41 -20.92
C ARG A 257 -13.16 -21.39 -19.86
N LYS A 258 -13.23 -21.07 -18.56
CA LYS A 258 -12.43 -21.83 -17.55
C LYS A 258 -13.13 -22.18 -16.25
N ASN A 259 -14.43 -21.95 -16.09
CA ASN A 259 -15.13 -22.14 -14.80
C ASN A 259 -14.29 -21.60 -13.62
N LYS A 260 -13.71 -20.41 -13.83
CA LYS A 260 -12.81 -19.81 -12.85
C LYS A 260 -13.63 -19.19 -11.74
N THR A 261 -13.19 -19.42 -10.50
CA THR A 261 -13.64 -18.63 -9.36
C THR A 261 -13.36 -17.15 -9.58
N SER A 262 -14.19 -16.27 -9.01
CA SER A 262 -14.11 -14.81 -9.14
C SER A 262 -12.71 -14.23 -8.96
N ASP A 263 -11.92 -14.86 -8.10
CA ASP A 263 -10.61 -14.40 -7.64
C ASP A 263 -9.52 -14.58 -8.72
N ASN A 264 -9.77 -15.42 -9.73
CA ASN A 264 -8.82 -15.72 -10.81
C ASN A 264 -9.11 -14.95 -12.11
N LEU A 265 -10.07 -14.02 -12.05
CA LEU A 265 -10.49 -13.18 -13.16
C LEU A 265 -9.84 -11.79 -13.05
N PRO A 266 -9.47 -11.15 -14.18
CA PRO A 266 -8.94 -9.80 -14.18
C PRO A 266 -9.98 -8.82 -13.58
N PRO A 267 -9.54 -7.70 -12.98
CA PRO A 267 -10.46 -6.74 -12.38
C PRO A 267 -11.41 -6.16 -13.44
N LYS A 268 -12.58 -5.66 -13.03
CA LYS A 268 -13.44 -4.89 -13.93
C LYS A 268 -12.79 -3.55 -14.30
N SER A 269 -13.12 -2.98 -15.45
CA SER A 269 -12.61 -1.66 -15.89
C SER A 269 -12.88 -0.59 -14.84
N ASP A 270 -14.05 -0.65 -14.19
CA ASP A 270 -14.45 0.26 -13.10
C ASP A 270 -13.50 0.15 -11.90
N SER A 271 -13.28 -1.06 -11.37
CA SER A 271 -12.36 -1.27 -10.24
C SER A 271 -10.92 -0.91 -10.58
N LEU A 272 -10.48 -1.24 -11.80
CA LEU A 272 -9.17 -0.84 -12.31
C LEU A 272 -9.01 0.68 -12.36
N SER A 273 -10.04 1.41 -12.81
CA SER A 273 -9.99 2.87 -12.87
C SER A 273 -9.82 3.50 -11.49
N HIS A 274 -10.54 3.01 -10.48
CA HIS A 274 -10.40 3.48 -9.10
C HIS A 274 -9.04 3.13 -8.51
N HIS A 275 -8.50 1.95 -8.82
CA HIS A 275 -7.15 1.57 -8.43
C HIS A 275 -6.10 2.52 -9.02
N ILE A 276 -6.19 2.84 -10.31
CA ILE A 276 -5.29 3.78 -10.99
C ILE A 276 -5.37 5.17 -10.33
N LYS A 277 -6.56 5.66 -10.01
CA LYS A 277 -6.74 6.94 -9.30
C LYS A 277 -5.99 6.95 -7.96
N ARG A 278 -6.14 5.88 -7.15
CA ARG A 278 -5.43 5.77 -5.87
C ARG A 278 -3.91 5.69 -6.03
N ALA A 279 -3.43 4.92 -7.00
CA ALA A 279 -2.00 4.81 -7.29
C ALA A 279 -1.40 6.14 -7.77
N ASN A 280 -2.15 6.88 -8.59
CA ASN A 280 -1.76 8.21 -9.05
C ASN A 280 -1.63 9.19 -7.88
N PHE A 281 -2.61 9.21 -6.97
CA PHE A 281 -2.56 10.04 -5.78
C PHE A 281 -1.37 9.70 -4.87
N GLN A 282 -1.08 8.41 -4.65
CA GLN A 282 0.12 8.02 -3.90
C GLN A 282 1.41 8.49 -4.58
N THR A 283 1.47 8.42 -5.91
CA THR A 283 2.62 8.89 -6.68
C THR A 283 2.82 10.39 -6.50
N TYR A 284 1.73 11.17 -6.43
CA TYR A 284 1.79 12.60 -6.15
C TYR A 284 2.41 12.90 -4.77
N ILE A 285 2.04 12.14 -3.74
CA ILE A 285 2.66 12.20 -2.41
C ILE A 285 4.15 11.85 -2.48
N TRP A 286 4.49 10.76 -3.16
CA TRP A 286 5.88 10.31 -3.30
C TRP A 286 6.76 11.30 -4.06
N LYS A 287 6.24 11.96 -5.09
CA LYS A 287 6.96 13.02 -5.83
C LYS A 287 7.26 14.24 -4.95
N THR A 288 6.49 14.47 -3.90
CA THR A 288 6.66 15.59 -2.97
C THR A 288 7.34 15.18 -1.65
N ALA A 289 7.98 14.01 -1.58
CA ALA A 289 8.59 13.47 -0.36
C ALA A 289 9.68 14.37 0.28
N LEU A 290 10.34 15.22 -0.50
CA LEU A 290 11.31 16.20 0.00
C LEU A 290 10.68 17.53 0.44
N CYS A 291 9.38 17.71 0.23
CA CYS A 291 8.63 18.88 0.67
C CYS A 291 8.07 18.62 2.08
N PRO A 292 8.42 19.43 3.09
CA PRO A 292 7.93 19.23 4.44
C PRO A 292 6.41 19.40 4.56
N MET A 293 5.86 20.39 3.85
CA MET A 293 4.44 20.73 3.83
C MET A 293 3.87 20.46 2.44
N GLN A 294 3.32 19.27 2.23
CA GLN A 294 2.86 18.80 0.93
C GLN A 294 1.56 19.46 0.48
N ASN A 295 0.74 19.99 1.41
CA ASN A 295 -0.54 20.66 1.12
C ASN A 295 -1.40 19.84 0.13
N LEU A 296 -1.58 18.56 0.44
CA LEU A 296 -2.23 17.61 -0.46
C LEU A 296 -3.69 18.04 -0.74
N PRO A 297 -4.18 17.93 -1.98
CA PRO A 297 -5.58 18.13 -2.28
C PRO A 297 -6.43 17.03 -1.62
N SER A 298 -7.74 17.24 -1.53
CA SER A 298 -8.64 16.20 -1.02
C SER A 298 -8.54 14.92 -1.88
N PRO A 299 -8.41 13.73 -1.26
CA PRO A 299 -8.45 12.47 -1.98
C PRO A 299 -9.88 12.05 -2.39
N ASP A 300 -10.91 12.80 -1.97
CA ASP A 300 -12.31 12.58 -2.37
C ASP A 300 -12.48 12.65 -3.90
N GLY A 301 -13.16 11.66 -4.48
CA GLY A 301 -13.30 11.50 -5.94
C GLY A 301 -12.06 10.91 -6.64
N LEU A 302 -10.90 10.85 -5.97
CA LEU A 302 -9.64 10.30 -6.50
C LEU A 302 -9.42 8.82 -6.11
N GLY A 303 -10.52 8.06 -6.08
CA GLY A 303 -10.51 6.65 -5.66
C GLY A 303 -10.88 6.44 -4.19
N TRP A 304 -11.21 7.51 -3.48
CA TRP A 304 -11.84 7.53 -2.16
C TRP A 304 -13.14 8.33 -2.19
N LYS A 305 -13.97 8.12 -1.19
CA LYS A 305 -15.16 8.90 -0.89
C LYS A 305 -15.06 9.41 0.55
N LEU A 306 -15.38 10.68 0.77
CA LEU A 306 -15.48 11.25 2.11
C LEU A 306 -16.91 11.11 2.63
N GLU A 307 -17.09 10.38 3.74
CA GLU A 307 -18.36 10.20 4.44
C GLU A 307 -18.12 10.42 5.94
N ASP A 308 -18.88 11.33 6.57
CA ASP A 308 -18.81 11.62 8.01
C ASP A 308 -17.38 11.85 8.55
N ASP A 309 -16.57 12.65 7.85
CA ASP A 309 -15.14 12.89 8.15
C ASP A 309 -14.27 11.61 8.18
N VAL A 310 -14.69 10.58 7.46
CA VAL A 310 -13.93 9.35 7.23
C VAL A 310 -13.74 9.14 5.74
N LEU A 311 -12.48 8.91 5.34
CA LEU A 311 -12.14 8.52 3.98
C LEU A 311 -12.34 7.02 3.80
N LEU A 312 -13.20 6.64 2.87
CA LEU A 312 -13.45 5.24 2.50
C LEU A 312 -12.91 4.96 1.10
N PRO A 313 -12.16 3.87 0.89
CA PRO A 313 -11.69 3.50 -0.43
C PRO A 313 -12.89 3.08 -1.31
N VAL A 314 -12.97 3.66 -2.52
CA VAL A 314 -13.96 3.23 -3.52
C VAL A 314 -13.33 2.12 -4.35
N LEU A 315 -13.67 0.86 -4.04
CA LEU A 315 -13.14 -0.30 -4.76
C LEU A 315 -13.81 -0.52 -6.12
N MET A 316 -15.10 -0.21 -6.20
CA MET A 316 -15.94 -0.28 -7.39
C MET A 316 -17.23 0.52 -7.13
N THR A 317 -17.84 1.02 -8.19
CA THR A 317 -19.16 1.69 -8.18
C THR A 317 -20.23 0.85 -8.89
N LYS A 318 -19.80 -0.12 -9.70
CA LYS A 318 -20.68 -1.03 -10.43
C LYS A 318 -20.78 -2.40 -9.75
N ASN A 319 -21.92 -3.06 -9.91
CA ASN A 319 -22.15 -4.41 -9.38
C ASN A 319 -21.06 -5.39 -9.84
N SER A 320 -20.62 -6.27 -8.94
CA SER A 320 -19.59 -7.29 -9.20
C SER A 320 -20.00 -8.33 -10.26
N ALA A 321 -21.29 -8.49 -10.50
CA ALA A 321 -21.89 -9.25 -11.58
C ALA A 321 -23.12 -8.49 -12.09
N PRO A 322 -23.46 -8.57 -13.39
CA PRO A 322 -24.82 -8.29 -13.85
C PRO A 322 -25.85 -9.07 -13.00
N GLU A 323 -27.00 -8.46 -12.74
CA GLU A 323 -28.12 -9.16 -12.13
C GLU A 323 -28.52 -10.36 -13.02
N GLY A 324 -28.71 -11.53 -12.42
CA GLY A 324 -29.06 -12.77 -13.14
C GLY A 324 -27.92 -13.79 -13.37
N ILE A 325 -26.65 -13.50 -13.02
CA ILE A 325 -25.55 -14.50 -13.20
C ILE A 325 -25.74 -15.78 -12.34
N ALA A 326 -26.41 -15.69 -11.18
CA ALA A 326 -26.71 -16.87 -10.36
C ALA A 326 -27.76 -17.80 -10.99
N GLU A 327 -28.51 -17.31 -11.99
CA GLU A 327 -29.56 -18.04 -12.71
C GLU A 327 -29.05 -18.59 -14.06
N LEU A 328 -27.76 -18.37 -14.37
CA LEU A 328 -27.18 -18.75 -15.64
C LEU A 328 -27.07 -20.28 -15.77
N THR A 329 -28.05 -20.89 -16.43
CA THR A 329 -28.02 -22.32 -16.76
C THR A 329 -26.98 -22.55 -17.86
N THR A 330 -25.85 -23.17 -17.51
CA THR A 330 -24.79 -23.55 -18.45
C THR A 330 -24.74 -25.06 -18.64
N CYS A 331 -24.27 -25.52 -19.79
CA CYS A 331 -24.06 -26.95 -20.06
C CYS A 331 -22.59 -27.35 -20.05
N GLY A 332 -22.31 -28.57 -19.62
CA GLY A 332 -20.99 -29.21 -19.67
C GLY A 332 -20.79 -30.09 -20.92
N CYS A 333 -21.50 -29.81 -22.01
CA CYS A 333 -21.47 -30.68 -23.19
C CYS A 333 -20.19 -30.48 -24.01
N GLU A 334 -19.25 -31.42 -23.91
CA GLU A 334 -18.01 -31.39 -24.72
C GLU A 334 -18.09 -32.26 -25.99
N LYS A 335 -18.84 -33.37 -25.94
CA LYS A 335 -18.87 -34.39 -27.01
C LYS A 335 -20.24 -34.58 -27.65
N SER A 336 -21.32 -34.26 -26.94
CA SER A 336 -22.70 -34.56 -27.36
C SER A 336 -23.29 -33.57 -28.36
N LYS A 337 -22.53 -32.52 -28.74
CA LYS A 337 -22.98 -31.37 -29.52
C LYS A 337 -24.31 -30.76 -29.04
N CYS A 338 -24.59 -30.85 -27.74
CA CYS A 338 -25.84 -30.42 -27.12
C CYS A 338 -27.13 -31.03 -27.71
N LEU A 339 -27.03 -32.16 -28.44
CA LEU A 339 -28.19 -32.82 -29.05
C LEU A 339 -29.04 -33.56 -28.00
N ARG A 340 -28.39 -34.16 -27.00
CA ARG A 340 -29.00 -34.96 -25.92
C ARG A 340 -28.38 -34.60 -24.57
N ASN A 341 -29.17 -34.65 -23.51
CA ASN A 341 -28.77 -34.42 -22.11
C ASN A 341 -28.10 -33.05 -21.83
N CYS A 342 -28.42 -32.04 -22.65
CA CYS A 342 -27.96 -30.67 -22.41
C CYS A 342 -28.86 -30.00 -21.38
N SER A 343 -28.28 -29.46 -20.30
CA SER A 343 -29.01 -28.71 -19.27
C SER A 343 -29.72 -27.48 -19.86
N CYS A 344 -29.04 -26.69 -20.70
CA CYS A 344 -29.63 -25.52 -21.37
C CYS A 344 -30.87 -25.92 -22.20
N LYS A 345 -30.74 -26.93 -23.07
CA LYS A 345 -31.86 -27.47 -23.86
C LYS A 345 -33.00 -27.99 -22.98
N SER A 346 -32.69 -28.66 -21.88
CA SER A 346 -33.69 -29.22 -20.95
C SER A 346 -34.46 -28.13 -20.22
N SER A 347 -33.82 -27.01 -19.94
CA SER A 347 -34.43 -25.80 -19.40
C SER A 347 -35.03 -24.88 -20.48
N ASN A 348 -35.09 -25.34 -21.74
CA ASN A 348 -35.58 -24.57 -22.90
C ASN A 348 -34.85 -23.23 -23.11
N LEU A 349 -33.53 -23.20 -22.88
CA LEU A 349 -32.67 -22.05 -23.05
C LEU A 349 -31.63 -22.29 -24.17
N PRO A 350 -31.24 -21.25 -24.92
CA PRO A 350 -30.10 -21.35 -25.82
C PRO A 350 -28.81 -21.60 -25.02
N CYS A 351 -27.88 -22.33 -25.63
CA CYS A 351 -26.52 -22.42 -25.10
C CYS A 351 -25.83 -21.08 -25.35
N THR A 352 -25.07 -20.61 -24.37
CA THR A 352 -24.30 -19.36 -24.45
C THR A 352 -22.81 -19.65 -24.48
N GLU A 353 -21.99 -18.62 -24.71
CA GLU A 353 -20.53 -18.72 -24.62
C GLU A 353 -20.02 -19.14 -23.23
N ALA A 354 -20.85 -19.09 -22.19
CA ALA A 354 -20.53 -19.63 -20.86
C ALA A 354 -20.69 -21.16 -20.75
N CYS A 355 -21.22 -21.83 -21.77
CA CYS A 355 -21.32 -23.28 -21.84
C CYS A 355 -19.99 -23.91 -22.29
N ALA A 356 -19.76 -25.18 -21.96
CA ALA A 356 -18.60 -25.93 -22.46
C ALA A 356 -18.58 -26.04 -24.00
N CYS A 357 -19.75 -26.04 -24.65
CA CYS A 357 -19.89 -25.99 -26.11
C CYS A 357 -19.67 -24.60 -26.71
N MET A 358 -19.48 -23.56 -25.89
CA MET A 358 -19.26 -22.15 -26.28
C MET A 358 -20.35 -21.54 -27.20
N ALA A 359 -21.50 -22.21 -27.36
CA ALA A 359 -22.50 -21.91 -28.38
C ALA A 359 -21.95 -21.86 -29.82
N ASP A 360 -20.81 -22.51 -30.06
CA ASP A 360 -20.12 -22.48 -31.34
C ASP A 360 -20.80 -23.41 -32.36
N HIS A 361 -20.96 -22.98 -33.61
CA HIS A 361 -21.75 -23.70 -34.62
C HIS A 361 -21.19 -25.09 -34.97
N GLU A 362 -19.88 -25.31 -34.81
CA GLU A 362 -19.27 -26.62 -35.08
C GLU A 362 -19.48 -27.61 -33.93
N SER A 363 -19.51 -27.11 -32.70
CA SER A 363 -19.52 -27.88 -31.46
C SER A 363 -20.85 -27.87 -30.69
N CYS A 364 -21.80 -27.01 -31.06
CA CYS A 364 -23.12 -26.87 -30.47
C CYS A 364 -24.22 -26.99 -31.54
N SER A 365 -25.14 -27.93 -31.35
CA SER A 365 -26.34 -28.12 -32.18
C SER A 365 -27.60 -28.09 -31.31
N ASN A 366 -27.63 -27.18 -30.33
CA ASN A 366 -28.83 -26.93 -29.53
C ASN A 366 -29.90 -26.25 -30.40
N PRO A 367 -31.06 -26.88 -30.68
CA PRO A 367 -32.06 -26.30 -31.57
C PRO A 367 -32.70 -25.01 -31.04
N VAL A 368 -32.57 -24.72 -29.74
CA VAL A 368 -33.06 -23.46 -29.14
C VAL A 368 -32.19 -22.26 -29.54
N ASN A 369 -30.93 -22.48 -29.97
CA ASN A 369 -30.05 -21.40 -30.41
C ASN A 369 -30.58 -20.68 -31.66
N ASP A 370 -31.14 -21.44 -32.61
CA ASP A 370 -31.61 -20.91 -33.90
C ASP A 370 -32.94 -20.14 -33.78
N VAL A 371 -33.72 -20.43 -32.72
CA VAL A 371 -35.02 -19.78 -32.47
C VAL A 371 -34.86 -18.34 -32.00
N VAL A 372 -33.82 -18.06 -31.21
CA VAL A 372 -33.59 -16.71 -30.64
C VAL A 372 -33.02 -15.74 -31.67
N ASP A 373 -32.15 -16.20 -32.57
CA ASP A 373 -31.53 -15.37 -33.63
C ASP A 373 -32.58 -14.79 -34.60
N SER A 374 -33.65 -15.57 -34.87
CA SER A 374 -34.78 -15.13 -35.70
C SER A 374 -35.70 -14.08 -35.05
N SER A 375 -35.55 -13.83 -33.74
CA SER A 375 -36.37 -12.86 -32.99
C SER A 375 -35.69 -11.51 -32.77
N VAL A 376 -34.35 -11.43 -32.84
CA VAL A 376 -33.58 -10.20 -32.67
C VAL A 376 -33.52 -9.37 -33.97
N LEU A 377 -33.63 -10.02 -35.13
CA LEU A 377 -33.64 -9.36 -36.45
C LEU A 377 -34.96 -8.64 -36.81
N LYS A 378 -35.88 -8.44 -35.85
CA LYS A 378 -37.17 -7.75 -36.10
C LYS A 378 -37.30 -6.35 -35.47
N SER A 379 -36.24 -5.81 -34.87
CA SER A 379 -36.28 -4.46 -34.25
C SER A 379 -35.36 -3.41 -34.89
N GLU A 380 -34.90 -3.62 -36.12
CA GLU A 380 -34.32 -2.54 -36.94
C GLU A 380 -35.26 -2.27 -38.11
N ASN A 381 -36.25 -1.40 -37.91
CA ASN A 381 -36.87 -0.63 -38.98
C ASN A 381 -37.24 0.74 -38.40
N ASP A 382 -36.47 1.73 -38.87
CA ASP A 382 -36.82 3.12 -39.13
C ASP A 382 -37.59 3.93 -38.07
N ASP A 383 -36.87 4.89 -37.46
CA ASP A 383 -37.39 6.26 -37.41
C ASP A 383 -36.24 7.27 -37.56
N PRO A 384 -36.24 8.12 -38.61
CA PRO A 384 -35.32 9.24 -38.77
C PRO A 384 -35.85 10.48 -38.03
N ASP A 385 -34.93 11.22 -37.41
CA ASP A 385 -35.10 12.58 -36.90
C ASP A 385 -36.12 12.83 -35.76
N ILE A 386 -35.59 13.16 -34.57
CA ILE A 386 -35.70 14.47 -33.88
C ILE A 386 -34.74 14.52 -32.69
#